data_AF-A0A644ZGT5-F1
#
_entry.id   AF-A0A644ZGT5-F1
#
_cell.length_a   1.000
_cell.length_b   1.000
_cell.length_c   1.000
_cell.angle_alpha   90.00
_cell.angle_beta   90.00
_cell.angle_gamma   90.00
#
_symmetry.space_group_name_H-M   'P 1'
#
loop_
_entity.id
_entity.type
_entity.pdbx_description
1 polymer ?
#
loop_
_entity_poly.entity_id
_entity_poly.type
_entity_poly.pdbx_seq_one_letter_code
_entity_poly.pdbx_strand_id
1 'polypeptide(L)'
;MTNLLAETITEVMGKDALLEPFKTAGGEDFFFYTRHKPSIKAGFFGLGVNATPGLHHPDMHFDTDALETGVDLFKAAVKKILG
;
A
#
# COMPACT_ATOMS: atom_id res chain seq x y z
N MET A 1 10.46 -0.10 7.70
CA MET A 1 9.20 -0.58 7.09
C MET A 1 9.15 -0.17 5.62
N THR A 2 9.37 1.10 5.28
CA THR A 2 9.40 1.55 3.87
C THR A 2 10.39 0.78 2.99
N ASN A 3 11.64 0.57 3.43
CA ASN A 3 12.61 -0.23 2.64
C ASN A 3 12.16 -1.68 2.43
N LEU A 4 11.63 -2.33 3.49
CA LEU A 4 11.09 -3.69 3.40
C LEU A 4 9.94 -3.76 2.38
N LEU A 5 9.05 -2.77 2.38
CA LEU A 5 7.95 -2.70 1.41
C LEU A 5 8.46 -2.44 0.00
N ALA A 6 9.43 -1.54 -0.19
CA ALA A 6 10.05 -1.26 -1.48
C ALA A 6 10.75 -2.49 -2.08
N GLU A 7 11.51 -3.22 -1.25
CA GLU A 7 12.11 -4.51 -1.63
C GLU A 7 11.04 -5.54 -1.99
N THR A 8 9.97 -5.65 -1.18
CA THR A 8 8.85 -6.56 -1.44
C THR A 8 8.17 -6.26 -2.79
N ILE A 9 7.89 -4.99 -3.07
CA ILE A 9 7.29 -4.56 -4.34
C ILE A 9 8.22 -4.91 -5.51
N THR A 10 9.51 -4.62 -5.36
CA THR A 10 10.52 -4.91 -6.40
C THR A 10 10.63 -6.42 -6.68
N GLU A 11 10.57 -7.26 -5.64
CA GLU A 11 10.63 -8.72 -5.77
C GLU A 11 9.37 -9.32 -6.41
N VAL A 12 8.19 -8.80 -6.07
CA VAL A 12 6.90 -9.35 -6.54
C VAL A 12 6.54 -8.83 -7.93
N MET A 13 6.78 -7.54 -8.20
CA MET A 13 6.29 -6.86 -9.41
C MET A 13 7.41 -6.33 -10.32
N GLY A 14 8.67 -6.46 -9.91
CA GLY A 14 9.81 -5.87 -10.63
C GLY A 14 10.08 -4.42 -10.23
N LYS A 15 11.28 -3.95 -10.56
CA LYS A 15 11.78 -2.63 -10.16
C LYS A 15 10.96 -1.47 -10.74
N ASP A 16 10.46 -1.63 -11.96
CA ASP A 16 9.71 -0.58 -12.66
C ASP A 16 8.31 -0.34 -12.08
N ALA A 17 7.80 -1.28 -11.26
CA ALA A 17 6.53 -1.13 -10.56
C ALA A 17 6.62 -0.27 -9.29
N LEU A 18 7.84 -0.03 -8.78
CA LEU A 18 8.05 0.76 -7.57
C LEU A 18 8.02 2.25 -7.89
N LEU A 19 7.10 2.97 -7.24
CA LEU A 19 7.12 4.43 -7.22
C LEU A 19 7.89 4.95 -6.00
N GLU A 20 8.58 6.08 -6.18
CA GLU A 20 9.19 6.79 -5.07
C GLU A 20 8.14 7.22 -4.03
N PRO A 21 8.47 7.21 -2.72
CA PRO A 21 7.55 7.68 -1.69
C PRO A 21 7.09 9.11 -1.94
N PHE A 22 5.78 9.33 -1.88
CA PHE A 22 5.18 10.65 -2.07
C PHE A 22 4.16 10.97 -0.98
N LYS A 23 3.76 12.24 -0.91
CA LYS A 23 2.75 12.73 0.03
C LYS A 23 1.41 12.88 -0.68
N THR A 24 0.34 12.50 -0.01
CA THR A 24 -1.04 12.78 -0.43
C THR A 24 -1.67 13.82 0.50
N ALA A 25 -2.67 14.55 0.01
CA ALA A 25 -3.41 15.52 0.82
C ALA A 25 -4.55 14.89 1.65
N GLY A 26 -4.76 13.57 1.55
CA GLY A 26 -5.84 12.86 2.22
C GLY A 26 -5.64 12.77 3.74
N GLY A 27 -6.75 12.79 4.48
CA GLY A 27 -6.79 12.47 5.89
C GLY A 27 -7.10 10.99 6.09
N GLU A 28 -6.49 10.37 7.10
CA GLU A 28 -6.65 8.94 7.38
C GLU A 28 -6.63 8.70 8.89
N ASP A 29 -7.59 7.94 9.38
CA ASP A 29 -7.79 7.74 10.82
C ASP A 29 -6.87 6.66 11.41
N PHE A 30 -6.19 5.86 10.58
CA PHE A 30 -5.24 4.86 11.05
C PHE A 30 -4.12 5.46 11.95
N PHE A 31 -3.81 6.75 11.80
CA PHE A 31 -2.88 7.44 12.69
C PHE A 31 -3.36 7.54 14.15
N PHE A 32 -4.65 7.32 14.44
CA PHE A 32 -5.14 7.20 15.82
C PHE A 32 -4.54 6.00 16.55
N TYR A 33 -4.13 4.94 15.85
CA TYR A 33 -3.48 3.81 16.51
C TYR A 33 -2.13 4.20 17.11
N THR A 34 -1.31 5.00 16.41
CA THR A 34 -0.02 5.45 16.95
C THR A 34 -0.18 6.50 18.04
N ARG A 35 -1.29 7.27 18.03
CA ARG A 35 -1.65 8.17 19.13
C ARG A 35 -1.94 7.41 20.43
N HIS A 36 -2.69 6.31 20.35
CA HIS A 36 -3.08 5.52 21.52
C HIS A 36 -2.04 4.48 21.95
N LYS A 37 -1.22 3.99 21.02
CA LYS A 37 -0.11 3.07 21.30
C LYS A 37 1.16 3.58 20.60
N PRO A 38 1.89 4.54 21.18
CA PRO A 38 3.06 5.16 20.55
C PRO A 38 4.20 4.19 20.20
N SER A 39 4.22 3.00 20.79
CA SER A 39 5.21 1.96 20.50
C SER A 39 4.99 1.23 19.17
N ILE A 40 3.80 1.29 18.58
CA ILE A 40 3.54 0.64 17.29
C ILE A 40 4.05 1.52 16.15
N LYS A 41 4.59 0.88 15.11
CA LYS A 41 4.90 1.56 13.85
C LYS A 41 3.70 1.40 12.93
N ALA A 42 3.20 2.50 12.36
CA ALA A 42 2.12 2.50 11.39
C ALA A 42 2.52 3.30 10.14
N GLY A 43 1.89 3.00 9.02
CA GLY A 43 2.10 3.66 7.74
C GLY A 43 1.30 2.96 6.65
N PHE A 44 1.37 3.51 5.44
CA PHE A 44 0.62 3.03 4.28
C PHE A 44 1.58 2.72 3.13
N PHE A 45 1.18 1.77 2.30
CA PHE A 45 1.68 1.59 0.95
C PHE A 45 0.47 1.47 0.02
N GLY A 46 0.64 1.86 -1.23
CA GLY A 46 -0.42 1.84 -2.23
C GLY A 46 -0.20 0.74 -3.26
N LEU A 47 -1.30 0.30 -3.86
CA LEU A 47 -1.33 -0.49 -5.08
C LEU A 47 -1.99 0.35 -6.18
N GLY A 48 -1.37 0.45 -7.35
CA GLY A 48 -1.98 1.08 -8.50
C GLY A 48 -3.11 0.22 -9.06
N VAL A 49 -4.36 0.66 -8.92
CA VAL A 49 -5.55 -0.09 -9.38
C VAL A 49 -6.29 0.62 -10.52
N ASN A 50 -5.68 1.62 -11.16
CA ASN A 50 -6.32 2.41 -12.22
C ASN A 50 -7.70 2.97 -11.82
N ALA A 51 -7.83 3.43 -10.56
CA ALA A 51 -9.06 4.01 -10.04
C ALA A 51 -9.43 5.27 -10.85
N THR A 52 -10.52 5.20 -11.61
CA THR A 52 -10.98 6.25 -12.52
C THR A 52 -12.49 6.47 -12.37
N PRO A 53 -12.98 7.71 -12.55
CA PRO A 53 -12.20 8.93 -12.80
C PRO A 53 -11.45 9.43 -11.56
N GLY A 54 -11.70 8.84 -10.39
CA GLY A 54 -11.00 9.10 -9.14
C GLY A 54 -11.81 8.62 -7.95
N LEU A 55 -11.17 8.55 -6.78
CA LEU A 55 -11.85 8.20 -5.53
C LEU A 55 -13.01 9.17 -5.24
N HIS A 56 -14.09 8.64 -4.66
CA HIS A 56 -15.34 9.34 -4.32
C HIS A 56 -16.23 9.79 -5.49
N HIS A 57 -15.84 9.58 -6.75
CA HIS A 57 -16.76 9.79 -7.87
C HIS A 57 -17.86 8.70 -7.88
N PRO A 58 -19.14 9.00 -8.20
CA PRO A 58 -20.21 8.01 -8.23
C PRO A 58 -19.95 6.86 -9.22
N ASP A 59 -19.36 7.19 -10.38
CA ASP A 59 -18.97 6.21 -11.40
C ASP A 59 -17.55 5.65 -11.19
N MET A 60 -16.98 5.78 -9.98
CA MET A 60 -15.65 5.25 -9.71
C MET A 60 -15.62 3.73 -9.88
N HIS A 61 -14.65 3.28 -10.67
CA HIS A 61 -14.28 1.88 -10.81
C HIS A 61 -12.77 1.73 -10.80
N PHE A 62 -12.30 0.51 -10.55
CA PHE A 62 -10.89 0.15 -10.57
C PHE A 62 -10.70 -1.20 -11.26
N ASP A 63 -9.48 -1.44 -11.70
CA ASP A 63 -9.04 -2.67 -12.33
C ASP A 63 -8.95 -3.79 -11.29
N THR A 64 -9.84 -4.77 -11.38
CA THR A 64 -9.91 -5.89 -10.44
C THR A 64 -8.79 -6.89 -10.61
N ASP A 65 -8.09 -6.90 -11.76
CA ASP A 65 -6.95 -7.79 -11.97
C ASP A 65 -5.79 -7.47 -11.01
N ALA A 66 -5.75 -6.23 -10.51
CA ALA A 66 -4.79 -5.81 -9.49
C ALA A 66 -5.03 -6.47 -8.12
N LEU A 67 -6.23 -7.00 -7.82
CA LEU A 67 -6.56 -7.52 -6.49
C LEU A 67 -5.64 -8.68 -6.06
N GLU A 68 -5.37 -9.61 -6.97
CA GLU A 68 -4.46 -10.74 -6.69
C GLU A 68 -3.03 -10.26 -6.43
N THR A 69 -2.58 -9.22 -7.15
CA THR A 69 -1.28 -8.59 -6.89
C THR A 69 -1.23 -7.96 -5.50
N GLY A 70 -2.32 -7.34 -5.04
CA GLY A 70 -2.44 -6.83 -3.68
C GLY A 70 -2.32 -7.93 -2.62
N VAL A 71 -2.96 -9.08 -2.85
CA VAL A 71 -2.86 -10.25 -1.97
C VAL A 71 -1.42 -10.77 -1.89
N ASP A 72 -0.75 -10.91 -3.03
CA ASP A 72 0.62 -11.41 -3.08
C ASP A 72 1.62 -10.46 -2.41
N LEU A 73 1.51 -9.15 -2.67
CA LEU A 73 2.32 -8.13 -2.00
C LEU A 73 2.15 -8.17 -0.48
N PHE A 74 0.90 -8.22 0.00
CA PHE A 74 0.62 -8.21 1.43
C PHE A 74 1.15 -9.49 2.10
N LYS A 75 0.94 -10.66 1.50
CA LYS A 75 1.48 -11.93 1.99
C LYS A 75 3.01 -11.93 2.02
N ALA A 76 3.66 -11.43 0.96
CA ALA A 76 5.12 -11.35 0.90
C ALA A 76 5.69 -10.41 1.97
N ALA A 77 5.07 -9.25 2.18
CA ALA A 77 5.47 -8.31 3.23
C ALA A 77 5.34 -8.92 4.63
N VAL A 78 4.22 -9.60 4.90
CA VAL A 78 3.97 -10.28 6.19
C VAL A 78 4.98 -11.41 6.43
N LYS A 79 5.29 -12.23 5.41
CA LYS A 79 6.32 -13.29 5.51
C LYS A 79 7.69 -12.72 5.86
N LYS A 80 8.11 -11.61 5.24
CA LYS A 80 9.38 -10.95 5.59
C LYS A 80 9.42 -10.45 7.03
N ILE A 81 8.27 -10.13 7.63
CA ILE A 81 8.17 -9.67 9.02
C ILE A 81 8.17 -10.85 10.01
N LEU A 82 7.48 -11.94 9.68
CA LEU A 82 7.24 -13.05 10.60
C LEU A 82 8.22 -14.22 10.46
N GLY A 83 8.93 -14.34 9.33
CA GLY A 83 9.66 -15.56 8.95
C GLY A 83 8.75 -16.62 8.34
#